data_AF-A0A951KIV9-F1
#
_entry.id   AF-A0A951KIV9-F1
#
_cell.length_a   1.000
_cell.length_b   1.000
_cell.length_c   1.000
_cell.angle_alpha   90.00
_cell.angle_beta   90.00
_cell.angle_gamma   90.00
#
_symmetry.space_group_name_H-M   'P 1'
#
loop_
_entity.id
_entity.type
_entity.pdbx_description
1 polymer ?
#
loop_
_entity_poly.entity_id
_entity_poly.type
_entity_poly.pdbx_seq_one_letter_code
_entity_poly.pdbx_strand_id
1 'polypeptide(L)'
;PWPAELELAIRRAQLEILEAQTEMTGKFYVGRNLCQTFDMAGLSQCSITTYTINRGAPLGQDERTFLEGYLCDLRERADSRLEPEARRAFDLLLDAGSNVYLLDRPDFFMSVLEIVACGKKPTADQDGV
;
A
#
# COMPACT_ATOMS: atom_id res chain seq x y z
N PRO A 1 -12.37 -7.53 11.01
CA PRO A 1 -10.93 -7.18 11.17
C PRO A 1 -10.06 -8.40 11.49
N TRP A 2 -8.81 -8.46 10.98
CA TRP A 2 -7.84 -9.48 11.40
C TRP A 2 -7.42 -9.27 12.87
N PRO A 3 -6.81 -10.26 13.55
CA PRO A 3 -6.35 -10.13 14.93
C PRO A 3 -5.29 -9.02 15.09
N ALA A 4 -5.34 -8.27 16.18
CA ALA A 4 -4.45 -7.12 16.42
C ALA A 4 -2.98 -7.54 16.54
N GLU A 5 -2.71 -8.69 17.16
CA GLU A 5 -1.39 -9.26 17.33
C GLU A 5 -0.78 -9.62 15.96
N LEU A 6 -1.62 -10.15 15.05
CA LEU A 6 -1.21 -10.45 13.69
C LEU A 6 -0.92 -9.17 12.91
N GLU A 7 -1.74 -8.12 13.05
CA GLU A 7 -1.46 -6.83 12.44
C GLU A 7 -0.11 -6.27 12.87
N LEU A 8 0.16 -6.26 14.18
CA LEU A 8 1.42 -5.77 14.72
C LEU A 8 2.62 -6.58 14.20
N ALA A 9 2.49 -7.90 14.10
CA ALA A 9 3.52 -8.77 13.54
C ALA A 9 3.79 -8.44 12.06
N ILE A 10 2.75 -8.26 11.24
CA ILE A 10 2.88 -7.86 9.83
C ILE A 10 3.56 -6.50 9.71
N ARG A 11 3.12 -5.50 10.49
CA ARG A 11 3.71 -4.15 10.46
C ARG A 11 5.18 -4.16 10.85
N ARG A 12 5.55 -4.93 11.88
CA ARG A 12 6.94 -5.09 12.30
C ARG A 12 7.79 -5.76 11.20
N ALA A 13 7.29 -6.84 10.62
CA ALA A 13 7.94 -7.51 9.50
C ALA A 13 8.19 -6.57 8.31
N GLN A 14 7.20 -5.74 7.94
CA GLN A 14 7.37 -4.73 6.89
C GLN A 14 8.45 -3.70 7.24
N LEU A 15 8.48 -3.22 8.48
CA LEU A 15 9.49 -2.25 8.93
C LEU A 15 10.90 -2.84 8.93
N GLU A 16 11.07 -4.06 9.43
CA GLU A 16 12.37 -4.75 9.42
C GLU A 16 12.91 -4.98 8.00
N ILE A 17 12.02 -5.25 7.04
CA ILE A 17 12.41 -5.39 5.63
C ILE A 17 12.78 -4.05 5.03
N LEU A 18 12.02 -3.00 5.34
CA LEU A 18 12.34 -1.65 4.93
C LEU A 18 13.71 -1.20 5.47
N GLU A 19 14.01 -1.50 6.72
CA GLU A 19 15.30 -1.24 7.36
C GLU A 19 16.41 -2.09 6.74
N ALA A 20 16.18 -3.38 6.46
CA ALA A 20 17.18 -4.23 5.81
C ALA A 20 17.50 -3.78 4.37
N GLN A 21 16.57 -3.08 3.72
CA GLN A 21 16.73 -2.52 2.38
C GLN A 21 17.33 -1.10 2.41
N THR A 22 18.04 -0.69 3.46
CA THR A 22 18.52 0.69 3.66
C THR A 22 19.36 1.28 2.52
N GLU A 23 20.01 0.47 1.67
CA GLU A 23 20.66 0.96 0.44
C GLU A 23 19.65 1.53 -0.59
N MET A 24 18.36 1.24 -0.44
CA MET A 24 17.23 1.79 -1.19
C MET A 24 16.54 2.97 -0.50
N THR A 25 17.03 3.49 0.65
CA THR A 25 16.43 4.66 1.33
C THR A 25 16.28 5.89 0.43
N GLY A 26 17.19 6.05 -0.53
CA GLY A 26 17.09 7.06 -1.58
C GLY A 26 15.88 6.89 -2.51
N LYS A 27 15.37 5.67 -2.72
CA LYS A 27 14.19 5.42 -3.57
C LYS A 27 12.89 5.84 -2.88
N PHE A 28 12.81 5.78 -1.55
CA PHE A 28 11.63 6.25 -0.80
C PHE A 28 11.52 7.79 -0.73
N TYR A 29 12.55 8.51 -1.18
CA TYR A 29 12.46 9.95 -1.35
C TYR A 29 11.33 10.36 -2.31
N VAL A 30 11.09 9.57 -3.37
CA VAL A 30 10.04 9.87 -4.37
C VAL A 30 8.67 9.95 -3.71
N GLY A 31 8.30 8.96 -2.91
CA GLY A 31 7.01 8.95 -2.20
C GLY A 31 6.87 10.05 -1.15
N ARG A 32 7.99 10.52 -0.56
CA ARG A 32 7.99 11.60 0.45
C ARG A 32 7.97 12.99 -0.17
N ASN A 33 8.53 13.15 -1.36
CA ASN A 33 8.71 14.43 -2.03
C ASN A 33 8.24 14.34 -3.50
N LEU A 34 6.98 13.96 -3.69
CA LEU A 34 6.40 13.72 -5.03
C LEU A 34 6.48 14.97 -5.93
N CYS A 35 6.05 16.14 -5.44
CA CYS A 35 6.15 17.38 -6.22
C CYS A 35 7.60 17.72 -6.58
N GLN A 36 8.53 17.61 -5.62
CA GLN A 36 9.94 17.87 -5.89
C GLN A 36 10.52 16.90 -6.92
N THR A 37 10.09 15.63 -6.88
CA THR A 37 10.48 14.64 -7.89
C THR A 37 9.92 15.00 -9.27
N PHE A 38 8.71 15.53 -9.34
CA PHE A 38 8.11 16.02 -10.57
C PHE A 38 8.85 17.25 -11.12
N ASP A 39 9.23 18.19 -10.24
CA ASP A 39 10.03 19.35 -10.61
C ASP A 39 11.40 18.92 -11.16
N MET A 40 12.06 17.95 -10.53
CA MET A 40 13.32 17.35 -11.03
C MET A 40 13.15 16.67 -12.40
N ALA A 41 11.97 16.17 -12.71
CA ALA A 41 11.62 15.59 -14.02
C ALA A 41 11.20 16.66 -15.05
N GLY A 42 11.27 17.95 -14.71
CA GLY A 42 10.91 19.06 -15.59
C GLY A 42 9.40 19.27 -15.74
N LEU A 43 8.59 18.71 -14.84
CA LEU A 43 7.17 19.05 -14.77
C LEU A 43 6.98 20.37 -14.02
N SER A 44 5.88 21.05 -14.32
CA SER A 44 5.49 22.34 -13.74
C SER A 44 4.08 22.27 -13.15
N GLN A 45 3.71 23.26 -12.33
CA GLN A 45 2.39 23.33 -11.70
C GLN A 45 2.03 22.05 -10.92
N CYS A 46 2.99 21.56 -10.13
CA CYS A 46 2.84 20.33 -9.37
C CYS A 46 1.88 20.53 -8.19
N SER A 47 0.99 19.56 -7.98
CA SER A 47 0.02 19.57 -6.87
C SER A 47 -0.16 18.18 -6.30
N ILE A 48 -0.37 18.09 -4.99
CA ILE A 48 -0.73 16.85 -4.29
C ILE A 48 -2.16 16.97 -3.77
N THR A 49 -2.95 15.92 -3.96
CA THR A 49 -4.25 15.75 -3.30
C THR A 49 -4.27 14.41 -2.57
N THR A 50 -4.72 14.43 -1.32
CA THR A 50 -4.86 13.23 -0.49
C THR A 50 -6.32 12.82 -0.41
N TYR A 51 -6.58 11.53 -0.58
CA TYR A 51 -7.91 10.94 -0.47
C TYR A 51 -7.92 9.89 0.63
N THR A 52 -9.04 9.78 1.35
CA THR A 52 -9.30 8.65 2.24
C THR A 52 -10.39 7.81 1.62
N ILE A 53 -10.11 6.52 1.40
CA ILE A 53 -11.06 5.58 0.80
C ILE A 53 -11.38 4.53 1.85
N ASN A 54 -12.65 4.39 2.17
CA ASN A 54 -13.15 3.37 3.09
C ASN A 54 -13.77 2.24 2.27
N ARG A 55 -13.42 0.99 2.62
CA ARG A 55 -13.96 -0.24 2.04
C ARG A 55 -14.55 -1.07 3.17
N GLY A 56 -15.77 -1.54 3.01
CA GLY A 56 -16.47 -2.31 4.05
C GLY A 56 -17.33 -3.41 3.44
N ALA A 57 -17.64 -4.44 4.23
CA ALA A 57 -18.53 -5.50 3.79
C ALA A 57 -19.96 -4.98 3.56
N PRO A 58 -20.71 -5.55 2.58
CA PRO A 58 -20.25 -6.53 1.60
C PRO A 58 -19.39 -5.88 0.51
N LEU A 59 -18.28 -6.52 0.17
CA LEU A 59 -17.35 -6.04 -0.85
C LEU A 59 -17.86 -6.37 -2.26
N GLY A 60 -17.82 -5.39 -3.15
CA GLY A 60 -18.05 -5.60 -4.59
C GLY A 60 -16.93 -6.40 -5.25
N GLN A 61 -17.15 -6.85 -6.50
CA GLN A 61 -16.18 -7.68 -7.22
C GLN A 61 -14.82 -6.98 -7.43
N ASP A 62 -14.84 -5.71 -7.80
CA ASP A 62 -13.61 -4.93 -8.02
C ASP A 62 -12.85 -4.69 -6.72
N GLU A 63 -13.58 -4.44 -5.63
CA GLU A 63 -12.98 -4.29 -4.30
C GLU A 63 -12.34 -5.59 -3.84
N ARG A 64 -13.01 -6.73 -4.04
CA ARG A 64 -12.46 -8.05 -3.75
C ARG A 64 -11.17 -8.29 -4.54
N THR A 65 -11.21 -8.06 -5.85
CA THR A 65 -10.05 -8.26 -6.74
C THR A 65 -8.85 -7.42 -6.29
N PHE A 66 -9.10 -6.14 -5.97
CA PHE A 66 -8.07 -5.26 -5.45
C PHE A 66 -7.51 -5.75 -4.10
N LEU A 67 -8.39 -6.12 -3.17
CA LEU A 67 -8.00 -6.51 -1.82
C LEU A 67 -7.27 -7.85 -1.79
N GLU A 68 -7.66 -8.82 -2.62
CA GLU A 68 -6.94 -10.09 -2.79
C GLU A 68 -5.51 -9.84 -3.26
N GLY A 69 -5.33 -9.03 -4.31
CA GLY A 69 -4.00 -8.66 -4.79
C GLY A 69 -3.18 -7.92 -3.74
N TYR A 70 -3.77 -6.93 -3.07
CA TYR A 70 -3.12 -6.15 -2.01
C TYR A 70 -2.68 -7.05 -0.84
N LEU A 71 -3.52 -7.98 -0.41
CA LEU A 71 -3.24 -8.87 0.71
C LEU A 71 -2.19 -9.92 0.37
N CYS A 72 -2.22 -10.48 -0.85
CA CYS A 72 -1.15 -11.36 -1.34
C CYS A 72 0.20 -10.65 -1.39
N ASP A 73 0.25 -9.45 -1.96
CA ASP A 73 1.46 -8.63 -2.04
C ASP A 73 1.96 -8.21 -0.63
N LEU A 74 1.05 -7.89 0.29
CA LEU A 74 1.38 -7.67 1.70
C LEU A 74 2.00 -8.92 2.35
N ARG A 75 1.42 -10.10 2.07
CA ARG A 75 1.87 -11.38 2.58
C ARG A 75 3.25 -11.75 2.04
N GLU A 76 3.50 -11.60 0.75
CA GLU A 76 4.79 -11.83 0.11
C GLU A 76 5.87 -10.94 0.70
N ARG A 77 5.58 -9.64 0.82
CA ARG A 77 6.52 -8.69 1.42
C ARG A 77 6.84 -9.05 2.85
N ALA A 78 5.87 -9.40 3.69
CA ALA A 78 6.13 -9.68 5.11
C ALA A 78 6.73 -11.08 5.35
N ASP A 79 6.67 -11.99 4.38
CA ASP A 79 6.97 -13.43 4.53
C ASP A 79 8.23 -13.68 5.36
N SER A 80 9.39 -13.24 4.86
CA SER A 80 10.72 -13.57 5.42
C SER A 80 10.96 -13.14 6.87
N ARG A 81 10.13 -12.24 7.41
CA ARG A 81 10.23 -11.73 8.79
C ARG A 81 9.05 -12.11 9.68
N LEU A 82 8.06 -12.81 9.15
CA LEU A 82 6.96 -13.33 9.95
C LEU A 82 7.35 -14.65 10.62
N GLU A 83 7.16 -14.70 11.94
CA GLU A 83 7.24 -15.94 12.70
C GLU A 83 6.28 -17.01 12.14
N PRO A 84 6.64 -18.31 12.20
CA PRO A 84 5.86 -19.37 11.56
C PRO A 84 4.39 -19.43 11.96
N GLU A 85 4.07 -19.09 13.21
CA GLU A 85 2.70 -19.06 13.71
C GLU A 85 1.90 -17.90 13.12
N ALA A 86 2.46 -16.69 13.12
CA ALA A 86 1.84 -15.52 12.50
C ALA A 86 1.65 -15.73 11.00
N ARG A 87 2.62 -16.37 10.34
CA ARG A 87 2.53 -16.73 8.93
C ARG A 87 1.35 -17.65 8.64
N ARG A 88 1.21 -18.75 9.39
CA ARG A 88 0.08 -19.68 9.26
C ARG A 88 -1.27 -19.00 9.52
N ALA A 89 -1.33 -18.14 10.54
CA ALA A 89 -2.54 -17.38 10.85
C ALA A 89 -2.90 -16.43 9.70
N PHE A 90 -1.91 -15.79 9.08
CA PHE A 90 -2.14 -14.93 7.92
C PHE A 90 -2.61 -15.74 6.72
N ASP A 91 -1.96 -16.85 6.39
CA ASP A 91 -2.33 -17.73 5.28
C ASP A 91 -3.78 -18.22 5.41
N LEU A 92 -4.22 -18.58 6.63
CA LEU A 92 -5.59 -19.01 6.90
C LEU A 92 -6.63 -17.90 6.67
N LEU A 93 -6.25 -16.64 6.88
CA LEU A 93 -7.13 -15.47 6.63
C LEU A 93 -7.17 -15.08 5.15
N LEU A 94 -6.20 -15.52 4.34
CA LEU A 94 -6.13 -15.25 2.91
C LEU A 94 -6.65 -16.41 2.03
N ASP A 95 -6.88 -17.57 2.63
CA ASP A 95 -7.47 -18.72 1.95
C ASP A 95 -8.99 -18.51 1.76
N ALA A 96 -9.44 -18.37 0.51
CA ALA A 96 -10.86 -18.24 0.17
C ALA A 96 -11.69 -19.50 0.50
N GLY A 97 -11.05 -20.66 0.69
CA GLY A 97 -11.70 -21.88 1.18
C GLY A 97 -11.85 -21.95 2.70
N SER A 98 -11.23 -21.01 3.43
CA SER A 98 -11.25 -20.97 4.89
C SER A 98 -12.55 -20.38 5.42
N ASN A 99 -13.05 -20.93 6.51
CA ASN A 99 -14.22 -20.38 7.23
C ASN A 99 -13.93 -19.03 7.91
N VAL A 100 -12.67 -18.63 7.98
CA VAL A 100 -12.24 -17.33 8.52
C VAL A 100 -11.66 -16.41 7.46
N TYR A 101 -11.91 -16.69 6.17
CA TYR A 101 -11.46 -15.85 5.06
C TYR A 101 -11.80 -14.38 5.29
N LEU A 102 -10.79 -13.52 5.27
CA LEU A 102 -10.88 -12.14 5.76
C LEU A 102 -11.92 -11.30 5.00
N LEU A 103 -12.00 -11.48 3.68
CA LEU A 103 -12.84 -10.67 2.79
C LEU A 103 -14.31 -11.12 2.75
N ASP A 104 -14.61 -12.31 3.27
CA ASP A 104 -16.00 -12.80 3.44
C ASP A 104 -16.59 -12.43 4.80
N ARG A 105 -15.79 -11.84 5.69
CA ARG A 105 -16.28 -11.45 7.02
C ARG A 105 -17.29 -10.29 6.91
N PRO A 106 -18.45 -10.39 7.59
CA PRO A 106 -19.47 -9.34 7.57
C PRO A 106 -19.03 -8.07 8.32
N ASP A 107 -18.00 -8.17 9.17
CA ASP A 107 -17.39 -7.07 9.92
C ASP A 107 -16.10 -6.55 9.26
N PHE A 108 -15.86 -6.89 7.98
CA PHE A 108 -14.70 -6.37 7.27
C PHE A 108 -14.83 -4.86 7.07
N PHE A 109 -13.77 -4.15 7.42
CA PHE A 109 -13.61 -2.72 7.18
C PHE A 109 -12.13 -2.41 7.00
N MET A 110 -11.80 -1.56 6.04
CA MET A 110 -10.47 -1.05 5.81
C MET A 110 -10.54 0.40 5.35
N SER A 111 -9.70 1.26 5.92
CA SER A 111 -9.48 2.62 5.46
C SER A 111 -8.09 2.72 4.86
N VAL A 112 -7.98 3.27 3.65
CA VAL A 112 -6.71 3.53 2.97
C VAL A 112 -6.57 5.00 2.66
N LEU A 113 -5.34 5.49 2.75
CA LEU A 113 -4.98 6.86 2.43
C LEU A 113 -4.21 6.84 1.11
N GLU A 114 -4.78 7.45 0.08
CA GLU A 114 -4.20 7.54 -1.25
C GLU A 114 -3.66 8.95 -1.49
N ILE A 115 -2.47 9.03 -2.07
CA ILE A 115 -1.82 10.30 -2.39
C ILE A 115 -1.68 10.39 -3.91
N VAL A 116 -2.36 11.36 -4.52
CA VAL A 116 -2.27 11.62 -5.95
C VAL A 116 -1.45 12.88 -6.16
N ALA A 117 -0.35 12.76 -6.89
CA ALA A 117 0.42 13.89 -7.37
C ALA A 117 0.16 14.11 -8.86
N CYS A 118 -0.06 15.36 -9.26
CA CYS A 118 -0.20 15.78 -10.65
C CYS A 118 0.88 16.82 -10.98
N GLY A 119 1.39 16.78 -12.20
CA GLY A 119 2.30 17.79 -12.76
C GLY A 119 2.02 17.96 -14.25
N LYS A 120 2.30 19.14 -14.78
CA LYS A 120 2.09 19.48 -16.20
C LYS A 120 3.40 19.53 -16.94
N LYS A 121 3.45 18.87 -18.09
CA LYS A 121 4.57 19.04 -19.03
C LYS A 121 4.59 20.49 -19.54
N PRO A 122 5.72 21.21 -19.45
CA PRO A 122 5.85 22.53 -20.02
C PRO A 122 5.58 22.50 -21.54
N THR A 123 4.79 23.44 -22.05
CA THR A 123 4.67 23.68 -23.49
C THR A 123 5.91 24.41 -23.98
N ALA A 124 6.42 24.04 -25.16
CA ALA A 124 7.72 24.45 -25.73
C ALA A 124 7.91 25.96 -26.02
N ASP A 125 7.04 26.83 -25.50
CA ASP A 125 6.99 28.27 -25.81
C ASP A 125 7.47 29.16 -24.63
N GLN A 126 8.16 28.59 -23.63
CA GLN A 126 8.66 29.34 -22.47
C GLN A 126 10.19 29.36 -22.34
N ASP A 127 10.94 28.98 -23.38
CA ASP A 127 12.40 29.19 -23.47
C ASP A 127 12.72 30.42 -24.34
N GLY A 128 12.13 31.56 -23.99
CA GLY A 128 12.24 32.79 -24.77
C GLY A 128 12.35 34.04 -23.92
N VAL A 129 13.38 34.14 -23.06
CA VAL A 129 14.04 35.40 -22.66
C VAL A 129 15.52 35.15 -22.44
#